data_AF-A0A7K8LG93-F1
#
_entry.id   AF-A0A7K8LG93-F1
#
_cell.length_a   1.000
_cell.length_b   1.000
_cell.length_c   1.000
_cell.angle_alpha   90.00
_cell.angle_beta   90.00
_cell.angle_gamma   90.00
#
_symmetry.space_group_name_H-M   'P 1'
#
loop_
_entity.id
_entity.type
_entity.pdbx_description
1 polymer ?
#
loop_
_entity_poly.entity_id
_entity_poly.type
_entity_poly.pdbx_seq_one_letter_code
_entity_poly.pdbx_strand_id
1 'polypeptide(L)'
;ITENMRSLRNFFIYKCLFALTFWNRVSLSVENELFTSVSNAFPEDGSEKRIKRLPLLHTNSYQSKANFDWVVIQNTTESLSLSEITTDNIKKLVDLLLDPRQGSRLQNLTLTNVSVDWNALMALFQTVWHSSIEYFNINRVTQLSNIVSYKFNYSGTSIKALTVRKVLVTDLYFSQDDLYKIFADMNIAALTIAESELIHMLCPSTDSPFRYLNFFKNDLTDLLFQNCDKLIQLETLILQKNKFESLSKVSFMTSRMKLLKYLDMSNNLLSHDTADVKCQWAESLTELDFCPRVRELQAGHNPFKCSCELQDFIRLERQSGGKLFGWPVAYVCEYPEDLRGTQLKDFHLSELACNTVLLLVTALLLTLVLVAVVAFLCIYLDVPWYVRMTWQWTQTKRRAWHNHPEEQETVLQFHAFISYSERDSLWVKNELIPNLEKGEGCVQLCQHERNFIPGKSIVENIINCIEKSYKSIFVLSPNFVQSEWCHYELYFAHHKLFSENSNSLILILLEPIPPYVIPARYHKLKALMAKRTYLEWPKERSKHALFWANLRAAISINLPMADGNRCDEVD
;
A
#
# COMPACT_ATOMS: atom_id res chain seq x y z
N ILE A 1 3.68 38.71 -29.05
CA ILE A 1 3.46 38.71 -27.57
C ILE A 1 2.38 37.70 -27.15
N THR A 2 1.36 37.43 -27.97
CA THR A 2 0.22 36.56 -27.64
C THR A 2 0.49 35.03 -27.59
N GLU A 3 1.58 34.51 -28.16
CA GLU A 3 1.88 33.07 -28.10
C GLU A 3 2.49 32.61 -26.77
N ASN A 4 3.35 33.43 -26.14
CA ASN A 4 4.11 33.00 -24.96
C ASN A 4 3.22 32.77 -23.72
N MET A 5 2.09 33.49 -23.63
CA MET A 5 1.10 33.35 -22.55
C MET A 5 0.23 32.09 -22.67
N ARG A 6 0.06 31.53 -23.88
CA ARG A 6 -0.69 30.27 -24.07
C ARG A 6 0.14 29.05 -23.64
N SER A 7 1.45 29.09 -23.87
CA SER A 7 2.40 28.05 -23.48
C SER A 7 2.45 27.87 -21.95
N LEU A 8 2.63 28.97 -21.19
CA LEU A 8 2.69 28.94 -19.72
C LEU A 8 1.41 28.39 -19.06
N ARG A 9 0.23 28.74 -19.59
CA ARG A 9 -1.05 28.22 -19.05
C ARG A 9 -1.21 26.72 -19.30
N ASN A 10 -0.80 26.23 -20.47
CA ASN A 10 -0.84 24.79 -20.78
C ASN A 10 0.18 24.01 -19.94
N PHE A 11 1.36 24.59 -19.69
CA PHE A 11 2.41 23.99 -18.85
C PHE A 11 1.96 23.79 -17.39
N PHE A 12 1.23 24.77 -16.82
CA PHE A 12 0.68 24.65 -15.46
C PHE A 12 -0.42 23.57 -15.38
N ILE A 13 -1.34 23.55 -16.35
CA ILE A 13 -2.44 22.56 -16.39
C ILE A 13 -1.89 21.14 -16.53
N TYR A 14 -0.87 20.92 -17.36
CA TYR A 14 -0.23 19.61 -17.50
C TYR A 14 0.44 19.12 -16.21
N LYS A 15 1.08 20.02 -15.44
CA LYS A 15 1.69 19.63 -14.15
C LYS A 15 0.65 19.34 -13.06
N CYS A 16 -0.45 20.08 -13.02
CA CYS A 16 -1.56 19.77 -12.10
C CYS A 16 -2.24 18.43 -12.46
N LEU A 17 -2.46 18.15 -13.75
CA LEU A 17 -2.99 16.86 -14.20
C LEU A 17 -2.04 15.70 -13.88
N PHE A 18 -0.73 15.86 -14.10
CA PHE A 18 0.24 14.82 -13.77
C PHE A 18 0.24 14.49 -12.27
N ALA A 19 0.24 15.51 -11.40
CA ALA A 19 0.15 15.33 -9.94
C ALA A 19 -1.15 14.61 -9.51
N LEU A 20 -2.30 15.00 -10.09
CA LEU A 20 -3.60 14.34 -9.83
C LEU A 20 -3.61 12.87 -10.31
N THR A 21 -3.05 12.58 -11.49
CA THR A 21 -2.96 11.18 -11.98
C THR A 21 -1.99 10.32 -11.17
N PHE A 22 -0.92 10.91 -10.63
CA PHE A 22 0.03 10.20 -9.78
C PHE A 22 -0.59 9.89 -8.41
N TRP A 23 -1.28 10.86 -7.81
CA TRP A 23 -1.97 10.65 -6.52
C TRP A 23 -3.12 9.63 -6.63
N ASN A 24 -3.91 9.67 -7.72
CA ASN A 24 -4.94 8.64 -7.95
C ASN A 24 -4.35 7.24 -8.17
N ARG A 25 -3.18 7.11 -8.84
CA ARG A 25 -2.53 5.79 -8.98
C ARG A 25 -2.00 5.23 -7.65
N VAL A 26 -1.45 6.09 -6.79
CA VAL A 26 -0.96 5.66 -5.48
C VAL A 26 -2.12 5.27 -4.55
N SER A 27 -3.24 6.01 -4.57
CA SER A 27 -4.44 5.67 -3.80
C SER A 27 -5.05 4.33 -4.24
N LEU A 28 -5.20 4.11 -5.55
CA LEU A 28 -5.73 2.85 -6.11
C LEU A 28 -4.83 1.63 -5.86
N SER A 29 -3.54 1.83 -5.55
CA SER A 29 -2.64 0.74 -5.16
C SER A 29 -2.80 0.31 -3.70
N VAL A 30 -3.37 1.17 -2.84
CA VAL A 30 -3.53 0.90 -1.40
C VAL A 30 -4.93 0.33 -1.08
N GLU A 31 -5.97 0.72 -1.82
CA GLU A 31 -7.32 0.16 -1.64
C GLU A 31 -7.47 -1.27 -2.19
N ASN A 32 -6.67 -1.68 -3.18
CA ASN A 32 -6.78 -3.01 -3.80
C ASN A 32 -6.13 -4.16 -3.00
N GLU A 33 -5.36 -3.88 -1.93
CA GLU A 33 -4.86 -4.93 -1.02
C GLU A 33 -5.83 -5.28 0.12
N LEU A 34 -6.89 -4.48 0.33
CA LEU A 34 -7.77 -4.64 1.51
C LEU A 34 -9.07 -5.43 1.23
N PHE A 35 -9.43 -5.68 -0.04
CA PHE A 35 -10.64 -6.43 -0.41
C PHE A 35 -10.45 -7.31 -1.65
N THR A 36 -9.89 -8.50 -1.47
CA THR A 36 -10.16 -9.66 -2.34
C THR A 36 -10.90 -10.73 -1.56
N SER A 37 -12.15 -10.99 -1.95
CA SER A 37 -13.00 -12.00 -1.32
C SER A 37 -12.52 -13.41 -1.65
N VAL A 38 -12.53 -14.28 -0.63
CA VAL A 38 -12.31 -15.72 -0.80
C VAL A 38 -13.34 -16.28 -1.76
N SER A 39 -12.89 -16.80 -2.91
CA SER A 39 -13.71 -17.62 -3.80
C SER A 39 -13.18 -19.05 -3.79
N ASN A 40 -13.98 -19.97 -3.25
CA ASN A 40 -13.68 -21.39 -3.28
C ASN A 40 -13.81 -21.90 -4.72
N ALA A 41 -12.70 -22.32 -5.32
CA ALA A 41 -12.67 -23.03 -6.59
C ALA A 41 -11.74 -24.25 -6.47
N PHE A 42 -12.33 -25.40 -6.15
CA PHE A 42 -11.67 -26.70 -6.34
C PHE A 42 -11.62 -27.03 -7.84
N PRO A 43 -10.45 -27.40 -8.39
CA PRO A 43 -10.37 -28.20 -9.61
C PRO A 43 -10.35 -29.68 -9.24
N GLU A 44 -11.40 -30.41 -9.57
CA GLU A 44 -11.37 -31.88 -9.57
C GLU A 44 -10.70 -32.44 -10.84
N ASP A 45 -10.11 -33.63 -10.64
CA ASP A 45 -9.82 -34.68 -11.62
C ASP A 45 -8.62 -34.54 -12.58
N GLY A 46 -8.05 -35.70 -12.96
CA GLY A 46 -7.44 -35.84 -14.28
C GLY A 46 -6.05 -36.47 -14.43
N SER A 47 -5.59 -37.44 -13.60
CA SER A 47 -4.50 -38.34 -14.06
C SER A 47 -4.34 -39.69 -13.35
N GLU A 48 -5.29 -40.61 -13.53
CA GLU A 48 -4.95 -42.04 -13.48
C GLU A 48 -3.97 -42.40 -14.61
N LYS A 49 -2.75 -42.84 -14.29
CA LYS A 49 -1.89 -43.57 -15.24
C LYS A 49 -1.41 -44.90 -14.69
N ARG A 50 -2.20 -45.93 -15.02
CA ARG A 50 -1.87 -47.37 -15.12
C ARG A 50 -0.39 -47.72 -14.96
N ILE A 51 -0.02 -48.29 -13.81
CA ILE A 51 1.14 -49.19 -13.74
C ILE A 51 0.68 -50.59 -14.14
N LYS A 52 1.31 -51.16 -15.17
CA LYS A 52 0.98 -52.47 -15.72
C LYS A 52 1.34 -53.57 -14.73
N ARG A 53 0.42 -54.53 -14.51
CA ARG A 53 0.76 -55.83 -13.90
C ARG A 53 1.60 -56.66 -14.87
N LEU A 54 2.43 -57.53 -14.28
CA LEU A 54 3.00 -58.81 -14.75
C LEU A 54 4.54 -58.87 -14.63
N PRO A 55 5.14 -60.05 -14.39
CA PRO A 55 4.53 -61.35 -14.04
C PRO A 55 4.83 -61.81 -12.61
N LEU A 56 4.05 -62.79 -12.14
CA LEU A 56 4.34 -63.58 -10.95
C LEU A 56 5.64 -64.36 -11.15
N LEU A 57 6.64 -64.14 -10.30
CA LEU A 57 7.70 -65.13 -10.11
C LEU A 57 7.31 -66.08 -8.98
N HIS A 58 7.31 -67.35 -9.35
CA HIS A 58 6.80 -68.48 -8.60
C HIS A 58 7.84 -68.90 -7.55
N THR A 59 7.50 -68.88 -6.26
CA THR A 59 8.19 -69.67 -5.23
C THR A 59 7.17 -70.44 -4.42
N ASN A 60 7.02 -71.73 -4.70
CA ASN A 60 6.15 -72.63 -3.97
C ASN A 60 6.75 -72.99 -2.60
N SER A 61 5.96 -72.84 -1.54
CA SER A 61 5.94 -73.80 -0.43
C SER A 61 4.61 -73.76 0.32
N TYR A 62 3.60 -74.43 -0.24
CA TYR A 62 2.42 -74.83 0.52
C TYR A 62 2.78 -75.92 1.53
N GLN A 63 2.93 -75.58 2.80
CA GLN A 63 2.80 -76.42 4.01
C GLN A 63 3.03 -75.49 5.22
N SER A 64 2.14 -75.33 6.19
CA SER A 64 1.13 -76.25 6.72
C SER A 64 -0.17 -75.53 7.09
N LYS A 65 -1.31 -76.21 6.95
CA LYS A 65 -2.61 -75.75 7.45
C LYS A 65 -2.71 -76.06 8.96
N ALA A 66 -2.13 -75.20 9.78
CA ALA A 66 -2.24 -75.22 11.23
C ALA A 66 -3.16 -74.08 11.72
N ASN A 67 -3.75 -74.25 12.91
CA ASN A 67 -4.95 -73.54 13.38
C ASN A 67 -4.68 -72.12 13.90
N PHE A 68 -4.17 -71.24 13.02
CA PHE A 68 -3.75 -69.88 13.32
C PHE A 68 -4.63 -68.85 12.62
N ASP A 69 -5.21 -67.93 13.40
CA ASP A 69 -6.09 -66.86 12.94
C ASP A 69 -5.30 -65.64 12.39
N TRP A 70 -4.07 -65.87 11.95
CA TRP A 70 -3.12 -64.87 11.45
C TRP A 70 -2.37 -65.40 10.23
N VAL A 71 -1.92 -64.49 9.36
CA VAL A 71 -1.28 -64.84 8.09
C VAL A 71 0.24 -64.83 8.23
N VAL A 72 0.89 -65.95 7.91
CA VAL A 72 2.35 -66.02 7.80
C VAL A 72 2.78 -65.45 6.44
N ILE A 73 3.51 -64.33 6.44
CA ILE A 73 4.11 -63.72 5.25
C ILE A 73 5.50 -64.33 4.98
N GLN A 74 6.31 -64.50 6.03
CA GLN A 74 7.66 -65.03 5.96
C GLN A 74 7.94 -65.87 7.20
N ASN A 75 8.58 -67.02 7.03
CA ASN A 75 9.02 -67.87 8.12
C ASN A 75 10.36 -68.53 7.73
N THR A 76 11.46 -68.02 8.27
CA THR A 76 12.80 -68.60 8.17
C THR A 76 13.35 -68.82 9.57
N THR A 77 14.51 -69.49 9.68
CA THR A 77 15.17 -69.76 10.97
C THR A 77 15.47 -68.51 11.81
N GLU A 78 15.61 -67.34 11.17
CA GLU A 78 16.05 -66.10 11.80
C GLU A 78 15.03 -64.95 11.62
N SER A 79 14.03 -65.11 10.76
CA SER A 79 13.07 -64.05 10.44
C SER A 79 11.62 -64.55 10.31
N LEU A 80 10.70 -63.85 10.95
CA LEU A 80 9.27 -64.17 10.99
C LEU A 80 8.47 -62.91 10.68
N SER A 81 7.61 -62.97 9.67
CA SER A 81 6.74 -61.85 9.28
C SER A 81 5.28 -62.29 9.25
N LEU A 82 4.42 -61.59 9.99
CA LEU A 82 3.04 -61.98 10.28
C LEU A 82 2.06 -60.84 9.94
N SER A 83 0.82 -61.18 9.59
CA SER A 83 -0.28 -60.24 9.35
C SER A 83 -1.56 -60.63 10.11
N GLU A 84 -2.44 -59.66 10.32
CA GLU A 84 -3.78 -59.86 10.94
C GLU A 84 -3.69 -60.35 12.39
N ILE A 85 -2.93 -59.63 13.22
CA ILE A 85 -2.78 -59.93 14.65
C ILE A 85 -3.91 -59.25 15.43
N THR A 86 -4.64 -60.01 16.25
CA THR A 86 -5.79 -59.56 17.05
C THR A 86 -5.61 -59.94 18.53
N THR A 87 -6.36 -59.32 19.46
CA THR A 87 -6.26 -59.66 20.90
C THR A 87 -6.42 -61.16 21.17
N ASP A 88 -7.27 -61.86 20.41
CA ASP A 88 -7.50 -63.30 20.59
C ASP A 88 -6.31 -64.17 20.15
N ASN A 89 -5.62 -63.76 19.08
CA ASN A 89 -4.51 -64.54 18.52
C ASN A 89 -3.13 -64.13 19.09
N ILE A 90 -3.02 -62.96 19.72
CA ILE A 90 -1.77 -62.46 20.32
C ILE A 90 -1.22 -63.37 21.42
N LYS A 91 -2.08 -64.08 22.17
CA LYS A 91 -1.65 -65.05 23.19
C LYS A 91 -0.92 -66.23 22.56
N LYS A 92 -1.46 -66.77 21.46
CA LYS A 92 -0.81 -67.82 20.67
C LYS A 92 0.55 -67.37 20.13
N LEU A 93 0.69 -66.09 19.78
CA LEU A 93 1.97 -65.50 19.34
C LEU A 93 2.97 -65.37 20.51
N VAL A 94 2.52 -64.90 21.68
CA VAL A 94 3.34 -64.85 22.90
C VAL A 94 3.83 -66.25 23.29
N ASP A 95 2.95 -67.25 23.28
CA ASP A 95 3.32 -68.65 23.57
C ASP A 95 4.36 -69.20 22.58
N LEU A 96 4.26 -68.86 21.29
CA LEU A 96 5.22 -69.24 20.26
C LEU A 96 6.59 -68.59 20.46
N LEU A 97 6.62 -67.30 20.82
CA LEU A 97 7.87 -66.57 21.10
C LEU A 97 8.58 -67.07 22.36
N LEU A 98 7.82 -67.62 23.31
CA LEU A 98 8.33 -68.24 24.54
C LEU A 98 8.83 -69.69 24.33
N ASP A 99 8.53 -70.37 23.22
CA ASP A 99 9.03 -71.73 22.97
C ASP A 99 10.56 -71.71 22.71
N PRO A 100 11.39 -72.30 23.59
CA PRO A 100 12.84 -72.30 23.44
C PRO A 100 13.35 -73.07 22.20
N ARG A 101 12.52 -73.85 21.51
CA ARG A 101 12.88 -74.54 20.26
C ARG A 101 12.67 -73.71 18.99
N GLN A 102 11.70 -72.79 18.99
CA GLN A 102 11.36 -71.97 17.83
C GLN A 102 11.75 -70.50 18.01
N GLY A 103 11.47 -69.91 19.18
CA GLY A 103 11.79 -68.51 19.47
C GLY A 103 13.29 -68.22 19.53
N SER A 104 14.09 -69.14 20.07
CA SER A 104 15.52 -68.92 20.42
C SER A 104 16.48 -68.65 19.24
N ARG A 105 16.05 -68.87 18.00
CA ARG A 105 16.82 -68.56 16.78
C ARG A 105 16.34 -67.29 16.08
N LEU A 106 15.18 -66.77 16.48
CA LEU A 106 14.53 -65.66 15.82
C LEU A 106 15.23 -64.35 16.20
N GLN A 107 15.79 -63.66 15.20
CA GLN A 107 16.46 -62.37 15.35
C GLN A 107 15.58 -61.22 14.80
N ASN A 108 14.74 -61.49 13.81
CA ASN A 108 13.92 -60.49 13.12
C ASN A 108 12.43 -60.85 13.25
N LEU A 109 11.64 -60.00 13.89
CA LEU A 109 10.18 -60.13 13.94
C LEU A 109 9.53 -58.93 13.24
N THR A 110 8.62 -59.20 12.30
CA THR A 110 7.83 -58.17 11.64
C THR A 110 6.34 -58.48 11.77
N LEU A 111 5.58 -57.59 12.39
CA LEU A 111 4.13 -57.71 12.53
C LEU A 111 3.44 -56.63 11.68
N THR A 112 2.35 -57.00 11.02
CA THR A 112 1.59 -56.13 10.14
C THR A 112 0.10 -56.24 10.43
N ASN A 113 -0.62 -55.12 10.37
CA ASN A 113 -2.06 -55.05 10.70
C ASN A 113 -2.37 -55.69 12.07
N VAL A 114 -1.97 -54.97 13.13
CA VAL A 114 -2.06 -55.43 14.52
C VAL A 114 -3.15 -54.62 15.23
N SER A 115 -4.29 -55.25 15.53
CA SER A 115 -5.45 -54.61 16.17
C SER A 115 -5.70 -55.23 17.54
N VAL A 116 -5.16 -54.63 18.59
CA VAL A 116 -5.02 -55.26 19.92
C VAL A 116 -5.25 -54.28 21.06
N ASP A 117 -5.74 -54.78 22.20
CA ASP A 117 -5.91 -53.98 23.41
C ASP A 117 -4.58 -53.53 24.00
N TRP A 118 -4.56 -52.40 24.71
CA TRP A 118 -3.34 -51.82 25.32
C TRP A 118 -2.53 -52.82 26.15
N ASN A 119 -3.19 -53.53 27.08
CA ASN A 119 -2.53 -54.54 27.92
C ASN A 119 -1.95 -55.71 27.11
N ALA A 120 -2.61 -56.09 26.02
CA ALA A 120 -2.14 -57.12 25.11
C ALA A 120 -0.91 -56.63 24.31
N LEU A 121 -0.95 -55.40 23.79
CA LEU A 121 0.18 -54.76 23.12
C LEU A 121 1.41 -54.70 24.02
N MET A 122 1.25 -54.26 25.27
CA MET A 122 2.34 -54.16 26.23
C MET A 122 2.90 -55.54 26.64
N ALA A 123 2.04 -56.55 26.81
CA ALA A 123 2.48 -57.93 27.05
C ALA A 123 3.28 -58.51 25.87
N LEU A 124 2.88 -58.20 24.62
CA LEU A 124 3.64 -58.57 23.43
C LEU A 124 5.01 -57.88 23.40
N PHE A 125 5.07 -56.56 23.62
CA PHE A 125 6.34 -55.83 23.72
C PHE A 125 7.25 -56.41 24.80
N GLN A 126 6.71 -56.70 25.99
CA GLN A 126 7.48 -57.28 27.11
C GLN A 126 8.00 -58.69 26.80
N THR A 127 7.21 -59.50 26.08
CA THR A 127 7.62 -60.84 25.62
C THR A 127 8.75 -60.76 24.61
N VAL A 128 8.63 -59.86 23.62
CA VAL A 128 9.70 -59.62 22.64
C VAL A 128 10.96 -59.07 23.30
N TRP A 129 10.82 -58.23 24.34
CA TRP A 129 11.94 -57.65 25.10
C TRP A 129 12.86 -58.69 25.74
N HIS A 130 12.30 -59.81 26.22
CA HIS A 130 13.06 -60.89 26.87
C HIS A 130 13.38 -62.07 25.93
N SER A 131 13.23 -61.86 24.62
CA SER A 131 13.54 -62.86 23.58
C SER A 131 14.92 -62.66 22.95
N SER A 132 15.29 -63.52 22.00
CA SER A 132 16.48 -63.38 21.14
C SER A 132 16.32 -62.37 19.99
N ILE A 133 15.16 -61.71 19.86
CA ILE A 133 14.88 -60.78 18.76
C ILE A 133 15.77 -59.54 18.89
N GLU A 134 16.52 -59.25 17.83
CA GLU A 134 17.37 -58.05 17.71
C GLU A 134 16.66 -56.90 16.99
N TYR A 135 15.80 -57.21 16.02
CA TYR A 135 15.07 -56.23 15.22
C TYR A 135 13.58 -56.52 15.26
N PHE A 136 12.82 -55.62 15.88
CA PHE A 136 11.37 -55.72 15.95
C PHE A 136 10.73 -54.62 15.11
N ASN A 137 9.90 -55.00 14.14
CA ASN A 137 9.14 -54.10 13.29
C ASN A 137 7.65 -54.36 13.49
N ILE A 138 6.85 -53.31 13.65
CA ILE A 138 5.41 -53.38 13.74
C ILE A 138 4.76 -52.27 12.92
N ASN A 139 3.86 -52.63 12.00
CA ASN A 139 3.26 -51.71 11.03
C ASN A 139 1.74 -51.81 11.02
N ARG A 140 1.04 -50.66 10.97
CA ARG A 140 -0.43 -50.57 11.09
C ARG A 140 -0.89 -51.15 12.43
N VAL A 141 -0.66 -50.39 13.50
CA VAL A 141 -1.12 -50.76 14.84
C VAL A 141 -2.40 -50.00 15.13
N THR A 142 -3.49 -50.71 15.41
CA THR A 142 -4.69 -50.13 16.00
C THR A 142 -4.70 -50.53 17.47
N GLN A 143 -4.36 -49.58 18.34
CA GLN A 143 -4.44 -49.76 19.78
C GLN A 143 -5.91 -49.64 20.19
N LEU A 144 -6.43 -50.67 20.87
CA LEU A 144 -7.80 -50.76 21.37
C LEU A 144 -7.84 -50.59 22.90
N SER A 145 -9.03 -50.32 23.44
CA SER A 145 -9.30 -50.07 24.86
C SER A 145 -8.59 -48.83 25.44
N ASN A 146 -8.74 -48.56 26.73
CA ASN A 146 -8.11 -47.40 27.37
C ASN A 146 -6.61 -47.65 27.59
N ILE A 147 -5.80 -46.60 27.43
CA ILE A 147 -4.39 -46.61 27.82
C ILE A 147 -4.32 -46.44 29.34
N VAL A 148 -3.57 -47.33 30.00
CA VAL A 148 -3.39 -47.33 31.45
C VAL A 148 -1.93 -47.58 31.80
N SER A 149 -1.50 -47.11 32.97
CA SER A 149 -0.11 -47.25 33.42
C SER A 149 0.37 -48.70 33.38
N TYR A 150 1.44 -48.96 32.64
CA TYR A 150 2.06 -50.28 32.50
C TYR A 150 3.51 -50.26 32.97
N LYS A 151 3.84 -51.12 33.95
CA LYS A 151 5.20 -51.22 34.49
C LYS A 151 6.07 -52.11 33.60
N PHE A 152 6.70 -51.50 32.61
CA PHE A 152 7.61 -52.19 31.69
C PHE A 152 8.96 -52.53 32.36
N ASN A 153 9.49 -53.72 32.08
CA ASN A 153 10.81 -54.17 32.52
C ASN A 153 11.82 -54.13 31.37
N TYR A 154 12.73 -53.15 31.43
CA TYR A 154 13.75 -52.94 30.39
C TYR A 154 14.97 -53.89 30.48
N SER A 155 15.08 -54.72 31.53
CA SER A 155 16.28 -55.54 31.74
C SER A 155 16.46 -56.67 30.71
N GLY A 156 17.73 -56.99 30.40
CA GLY A 156 18.09 -58.21 29.65
C GLY A 156 17.52 -58.30 28.24
N THR A 157 17.59 -57.22 27.46
CA THR A 157 17.10 -57.20 26.07
C THR A 157 18.16 -57.53 25.04
N SER A 158 17.76 -58.25 24.00
CA SER A 158 18.55 -58.50 22.78
C SER A 158 18.29 -57.42 21.71
N ILE A 159 17.26 -56.58 21.89
CA ILE A 159 16.79 -55.65 20.86
C ILE A 159 17.82 -54.55 20.62
N LYS A 160 18.25 -54.43 19.35
CA LYS A 160 19.09 -53.36 18.83
C LYS A 160 18.25 -52.23 18.26
N ALA A 161 17.16 -52.56 17.58
CA ALA A 161 16.27 -51.59 16.94
C ALA A 161 14.78 -51.97 17.03
N LEU A 162 13.95 -50.95 17.33
CA LEU A 162 12.49 -51.03 17.26
C LEU A 162 11.97 -50.07 16.18
N THR A 163 11.11 -50.56 15.29
CA THR A 163 10.35 -49.75 14.33
C THR A 163 8.85 -49.92 14.54
N VAL A 164 8.16 -48.84 14.85
CA VAL A 164 6.70 -48.76 14.96
C VAL A 164 6.20 -47.81 13.87
N ARG A 165 5.23 -48.23 13.04
CA ARG A 165 4.64 -47.35 12.01
C ARG A 165 3.13 -47.43 11.93
N LYS A 166 2.50 -46.30 11.59
CA LYS A 166 1.05 -46.20 11.36
C LYS A 166 0.28 -46.67 12.60
N VAL A 167 0.61 -46.09 13.74
CA VAL A 167 -0.14 -46.29 14.98
C VAL A 167 -1.39 -45.42 14.93
N LEU A 168 -2.53 -46.03 15.22
CA LEU A 168 -3.79 -45.40 15.52
C LEU A 168 -4.12 -45.71 16.99
N VAL A 169 -4.08 -44.70 17.84
CA VAL A 169 -4.54 -44.76 19.23
C VAL A 169 -6.04 -44.48 19.21
N THR A 170 -6.87 -45.38 19.76
CA THR A 170 -8.32 -45.18 19.81
C THR A 170 -8.78 -44.49 21.10
N ASP A 171 -7.96 -44.50 22.14
CA ASP A 171 -8.21 -43.76 23.37
C ASP A 171 -7.86 -42.27 23.22
N LEU A 172 -8.84 -41.40 23.43
CA LEU A 172 -8.67 -39.95 23.37
C LEU A 172 -8.25 -39.33 24.72
N TYR A 173 -8.23 -40.09 25.82
CA TYR A 173 -8.05 -39.59 27.18
C TYR A 173 -7.04 -40.40 27.99
N PHE A 174 -5.75 -40.18 27.72
CA PHE A 174 -4.65 -40.84 28.41
C PHE A 174 -3.61 -39.86 28.97
N SER A 175 -2.83 -40.31 29.97
CA SER A 175 -1.67 -39.55 30.46
C SER A 175 -0.48 -39.71 29.53
N GLN A 176 0.26 -38.62 29.28
CA GLN A 176 1.49 -38.65 28.48
C GLN A 176 2.52 -39.66 29.04
N ASP A 177 2.61 -39.80 30.36
CA ASP A 177 3.48 -40.78 31.03
C ASP A 177 3.07 -42.23 30.73
N ASP A 178 1.78 -42.54 30.61
CA ASP A 178 1.32 -43.91 30.43
C ASP A 178 1.63 -44.44 29.01
N LEU A 179 1.59 -43.57 28.00
CA LEU A 179 1.93 -43.91 26.62
C LEU A 179 3.43 -43.73 26.30
N TYR A 180 3.96 -42.51 26.50
CA TYR A 180 5.25 -42.14 25.92
C TYR A 180 6.45 -42.60 26.76
N LYS A 181 6.31 -42.74 28.08
CA LYS A 181 7.43 -43.12 28.96
C LYS A 181 7.97 -44.50 28.62
N ILE A 182 7.09 -45.42 28.22
CA ILE A 182 7.45 -46.79 27.81
C ILE A 182 8.43 -46.76 26.63
N PHE A 183 8.25 -45.84 25.68
CA PHE A 183 9.15 -45.68 24.53
C PHE A 183 10.34 -44.76 24.83
N ALA A 184 10.20 -43.78 25.72
CA ALA A 184 11.27 -42.85 26.11
C ALA A 184 12.39 -43.55 26.89
N ASP A 185 12.03 -44.43 27.81
CA ASP A 185 12.95 -45.10 28.74
C ASP A 185 13.53 -46.43 28.17
N MET A 186 13.29 -46.73 26.89
CA MET A 186 13.85 -47.92 26.24
C MET A 186 15.37 -47.86 26.16
N ASN A 187 16.03 -48.91 26.65
CA ASN A 187 17.48 -49.05 26.68
C ASN A 187 18.07 -49.68 25.41
N ILE A 188 17.59 -49.27 24.23
CA ILE A 188 18.02 -49.80 22.92
C ILE A 188 18.77 -48.74 22.10
N ALA A 189 19.49 -49.16 21.05
CA ALA A 189 20.31 -48.25 20.25
C ALA A 189 19.50 -47.41 19.23
N ALA A 190 18.40 -47.96 18.70
CA ALA A 190 17.61 -47.31 17.65
C ALA A 190 16.10 -47.44 17.87
N LEU A 191 15.37 -46.33 17.76
CA LEU A 191 13.91 -46.28 17.79
C LEU A 191 13.37 -45.48 16.60
N THR A 192 12.37 -46.03 15.91
CA THR A 192 11.58 -45.36 14.89
C THR A 192 10.10 -45.41 15.28
N ILE A 193 9.43 -44.25 15.36
CA ILE A 193 7.97 -44.15 15.49
C ILE A 193 7.50 -43.21 14.38
N ALA A 194 6.97 -43.75 13.27
CA ALA A 194 6.77 -42.99 12.03
C ALA A 194 5.39 -43.17 11.39
N GLU A 195 4.91 -42.15 10.68
CA GLU A 195 3.57 -42.14 10.05
C GLU A 195 2.41 -42.34 11.05
N SER A 196 2.53 -41.87 12.30
CA SER A 196 1.66 -42.24 13.43
C SER A 196 0.97 -41.05 14.13
N GLU A 197 0.96 -39.86 13.51
CA GLU A 197 0.31 -38.64 14.04
C GLU A 197 0.73 -38.28 15.48
N LEU A 198 1.95 -38.67 15.86
CA LEU A 198 2.50 -38.46 17.21
C LEU A 198 2.63 -36.97 17.51
N ILE A 199 1.89 -36.46 18.49
CA ILE A 199 1.89 -35.04 18.88
C ILE A 199 2.94 -34.68 19.94
N HIS A 200 3.45 -35.66 20.69
CA HIS A 200 4.42 -35.43 21.77
C HIS A 200 5.30 -36.66 22.02
N MET A 201 6.46 -36.44 22.67
CA MET A 201 7.36 -37.49 23.14
C MET A 201 8.14 -36.96 24.35
N LEU A 202 8.22 -37.77 25.42
CA LEU A 202 8.89 -37.39 26.67
C LEU A 202 10.42 -37.50 26.54
N CYS A 203 11.15 -36.58 27.19
CA CYS A 203 12.58 -36.77 27.44
C CYS A 203 12.77 -38.01 28.34
N PRO A 204 13.77 -38.89 28.08
CA PRO A 204 14.02 -40.06 28.92
C PRO A 204 14.25 -39.70 30.40
N SER A 205 13.85 -40.59 31.31
CA SER A 205 14.01 -40.44 32.76
C SER A 205 15.48 -40.53 33.20
N THR A 206 16.33 -41.18 32.41
CA THR A 206 17.76 -41.42 32.67
C THR A 206 18.57 -41.27 31.39
N ASP A 207 19.89 -41.09 31.50
CA ASP A 207 20.80 -40.99 30.35
C ASP A 207 20.59 -42.17 29.38
N SER A 208 20.14 -41.86 28.16
CA SER A 208 19.64 -42.85 27.22
C SER A 208 20.75 -43.39 26.29
N PRO A 209 20.74 -44.69 25.96
CA PRO A 209 21.65 -45.29 24.99
C PRO A 209 21.22 -45.07 23.53
N PHE A 210 20.12 -44.35 23.25
CA PHE A 210 19.68 -44.07 21.89
C PHE A 210 20.78 -43.38 21.08
N ARG A 211 21.13 -43.97 19.95
CA ARG A 211 22.01 -43.41 18.91
C ARG A 211 21.24 -42.98 17.67
N TYR A 212 20.07 -43.57 17.43
CA TYR A 212 19.21 -43.25 16.29
C TYR A 212 17.77 -43.07 16.76
N LEU A 213 17.20 -41.90 16.49
CA LEU A 213 15.79 -41.59 16.68
C LEU A 213 15.17 -41.11 15.38
N ASN A 214 14.02 -41.68 15.01
CA ASN A 214 13.30 -41.31 13.81
C ASN A 214 11.80 -41.16 14.08
N PHE A 215 11.32 -39.93 13.97
CA PHE A 215 9.93 -39.54 14.08
C PHE A 215 9.37 -38.99 12.76
N PHE A 216 9.77 -39.57 11.63
CA PHE A 216 9.30 -39.22 10.29
C PHE A 216 7.76 -39.20 10.19
N LYS A 217 7.21 -38.12 9.63
CA LYS A 217 5.78 -37.96 9.34
C LYS A 217 4.89 -38.15 10.58
N ASN A 218 5.05 -37.29 11.57
CA ASN A 218 4.16 -37.17 12.72
C ASN A 218 3.72 -35.70 12.89
N ASP A 219 3.09 -35.40 14.02
CA ASP A 219 2.54 -34.08 14.35
C ASP A 219 3.38 -33.35 15.43
N LEU A 220 4.67 -33.69 15.56
CA LEU A 220 5.55 -33.12 16.56
C LEU A 220 5.81 -31.63 16.28
N THR A 221 5.87 -30.84 17.34
CA THR A 221 6.11 -29.39 17.29
C THR A 221 7.41 -29.05 18.01
N ASP A 222 7.78 -27.76 18.00
CA ASP A 222 8.93 -27.20 18.71
C ASP A 222 9.02 -27.60 20.21
N LEU A 223 7.94 -28.06 20.84
CA LEU A 223 7.92 -28.51 22.24
C LEU A 223 8.66 -29.85 22.46
N LEU A 224 8.98 -30.60 21.40
CA LEU A 224 9.73 -31.85 21.50
C LEU A 224 11.08 -31.63 22.20
N PHE A 225 11.39 -32.48 23.18
CA PHE A 225 12.68 -32.53 23.88
C PHE A 225 13.25 -31.19 24.37
N GLN A 226 12.40 -30.18 24.60
CA GLN A 226 12.83 -28.89 25.14
C GLN A 226 13.51 -29.08 26.51
N ASN A 227 14.73 -28.56 26.65
CA ASN A 227 15.63 -28.77 27.80
C ASN A 227 16.09 -30.21 28.06
N CYS A 228 15.89 -31.17 27.15
CA CYS A 228 16.26 -32.57 27.39
C CYS A 228 17.79 -32.75 27.47
N ASP A 229 18.29 -33.23 28.61
CA ASP A 229 19.72 -33.43 28.87
C ASP A 229 20.16 -34.91 28.78
N LYS A 230 19.23 -35.84 28.55
CA LYS A 230 19.46 -37.30 28.62
C LYS A 230 19.84 -37.96 27.29
N LEU A 231 19.66 -37.29 26.16
CA LEU A 231 19.95 -37.81 24.81
C LEU A 231 21.42 -37.57 24.39
N ILE A 232 22.36 -37.81 25.31
CA ILE A 232 23.78 -37.48 25.15
C ILE A 232 24.45 -38.33 24.06
N GLN A 233 24.03 -39.59 23.91
CA GLN A 233 24.59 -40.56 22.94
C GLN A 233 23.97 -40.48 21.53
N LEU A 234 22.98 -39.60 21.31
CA LEU A 234 22.23 -39.54 20.06
C LEU A 234 23.13 -39.09 18.90
N GLU A 235 23.23 -39.90 17.84
CA GLU A 235 24.04 -39.62 16.64
C GLU A 235 23.18 -39.15 15.46
N THR A 236 21.94 -39.61 15.37
CA THR A 236 21.02 -39.35 14.25
C THR A 236 19.63 -39.04 14.76
N LEU A 237 19.06 -37.90 14.34
CA LEU A 237 17.70 -37.49 14.65
C LEU A 237 16.95 -37.12 13.37
N ILE A 238 15.86 -37.82 13.08
CA ILE A 238 15.00 -37.56 11.91
C ILE A 238 13.65 -37.03 12.39
N LEU A 239 13.35 -35.78 12.03
CA LEU A 239 12.11 -35.04 12.32
C LEU A 239 11.45 -34.55 11.02
N GLN A 240 11.80 -35.14 9.88
CA GLN A 240 11.21 -34.83 8.57
C GLN A 240 9.68 -34.99 8.58
N LYS A 241 8.96 -34.05 7.95
CA LYS A 241 7.48 -34.02 7.86
C LYS A 241 6.79 -33.95 9.23
N ASN A 242 7.20 -33.00 10.06
CA ASN A 242 6.52 -32.65 11.31
C ASN A 242 6.05 -31.17 11.25
N LYS A 243 5.73 -30.58 12.40
CA LYS A 243 5.20 -29.21 12.55
C LYS A 243 6.16 -28.32 13.36
N PHE A 244 7.46 -28.43 13.10
CA PHE A 244 8.45 -27.51 13.69
C PHE A 244 8.42 -26.16 12.96
N GLU A 245 8.37 -25.08 13.71
CA GLU A 245 8.20 -23.71 13.21
C GLU A 245 9.45 -22.85 13.42
N SER A 246 10.25 -23.14 14.46
CA SER A 246 11.29 -22.23 14.93
C SER A 246 12.69 -22.86 14.95
N LEU A 247 13.57 -22.38 14.07
CA LEU A 247 14.96 -22.86 13.99
C LEU A 247 15.74 -22.63 15.30
N SER A 248 15.45 -21.56 16.04
CA SER A 248 16.12 -21.25 17.32
C SER A 248 15.73 -22.23 18.42
N LYS A 249 14.45 -22.61 18.53
CA LYS A 249 13.96 -23.63 19.47
C LYS A 249 14.50 -25.03 19.13
N VAL A 250 14.63 -25.36 17.85
CA VAL A 250 15.25 -26.61 17.38
C VAL A 250 16.74 -26.66 17.71
N SER A 251 17.46 -25.55 17.51
CA SER A 251 18.86 -25.45 17.95
C SER A 251 18.97 -25.70 19.45
N PHE A 252 18.19 -24.98 20.27
CA PHE A 252 18.21 -25.12 21.72
C PHE A 252 17.83 -26.54 22.20
N MET A 253 16.85 -27.20 21.57
CA MET A 253 16.51 -28.61 21.79
C MET A 253 17.74 -29.52 21.60
N THR A 254 18.51 -29.30 20.53
CA THR A 254 19.69 -30.13 20.21
C THR A 254 20.97 -29.76 20.97
N SER A 255 20.99 -28.61 21.67
CA SER A 255 22.17 -28.08 22.40
C SER A 255 22.90 -29.09 23.30
N ARG A 256 22.17 -30.04 23.89
CA ARG A 256 22.68 -31.04 24.84
C ARG A 256 22.98 -32.40 24.20
N MET A 257 22.63 -32.61 22.94
CA MET A 257 22.78 -33.89 22.23
C MET A 257 24.24 -34.06 21.76
N LYS A 258 25.15 -34.31 22.70
CA LYS A 258 26.59 -34.15 22.50
C LYS A 258 27.18 -34.97 21.36
N LEU A 259 26.59 -36.08 20.92
CA LEU A 259 27.13 -36.89 19.81
C LEU A 259 26.39 -36.72 18.46
N LEU A 260 25.48 -35.74 18.33
CA LEU A 260 24.60 -35.62 17.17
C LEU A 260 25.38 -35.26 15.89
N LYS A 261 25.28 -36.11 14.87
CA LYS A 261 25.99 -35.99 13.58
C LYS A 261 25.05 -35.56 12.45
N TYR A 262 23.85 -36.14 12.41
CA TYR A 262 22.85 -35.91 11.35
C TYR A 262 21.52 -35.47 11.96
N LEU A 263 20.97 -34.38 11.43
CA LEU A 263 19.66 -33.84 11.79
C LEU A 263 18.84 -33.57 10.53
N ASP A 264 17.64 -34.16 10.44
CA ASP A 264 16.70 -33.93 9.35
C ASP A 264 15.45 -33.21 9.84
N MET A 265 15.34 -31.95 9.45
CA MET A 265 14.21 -31.04 9.65
C MET A 265 13.48 -30.73 8.33
N SER A 266 13.69 -31.50 7.26
CA SER A 266 13.05 -31.20 5.98
C SER A 266 11.53 -31.34 6.01
N ASN A 267 10.83 -30.60 5.14
CA ASN A 267 9.37 -30.62 5.04
C ASN A 267 8.66 -30.31 6.38
N ASN A 268 9.17 -29.37 7.17
CA ASN A 268 8.52 -28.81 8.35
C ASN A 268 7.91 -27.43 8.01
N LEU A 269 7.62 -26.61 9.02
CA LEU A 269 7.12 -25.25 8.91
C LEU A 269 8.21 -24.21 9.28
N LEU A 270 9.49 -24.57 9.16
CA LEU A 270 10.58 -23.76 9.71
C LEU A 270 10.62 -22.36 9.11
N SER A 271 10.53 -21.38 10.01
CA SER A 271 10.73 -19.96 9.78
C SER A 271 11.85 -19.45 10.69
N HIS A 272 12.39 -18.27 10.35
CA HIS A 272 13.40 -17.61 11.16
C HIS A 272 12.74 -16.62 12.13
N ASP A 273 12.63 -16.99 13.40
CA ASP A 273 12.03 -16.14 14.44
C ASP A 273 12.86 -14.88 14.72
N THR A 274 12.15 -13.78 14.99
CA THR A 274 12.66 -12.40 14.94
C THR A 274 13.33 -11.93 16.24
N ALA A 275 14.10 -12.79 16.91
CA ALA A 275 14.77 -12.46 18.17
C ALA A 275 16.28 -12.69 18.06
N ASP A 276 17.09 -11.84 18.72
CA ASP A 276 18.56 -11.89 18.80
C ASP A 276 19.12 -13.12 19.57
N VAL A 277 18.47 -14.27 19.43
CA VAL A 277 18.80 -15.52 20.11
C VAL A 277 19.91 -16.23 19.33
N LYS A 278 21.14 -16.01 19.78
CA LYS A 278 22.30 -16.82 19.39
C LYS A 278 21.93 -18.31 19.55
N CYS A 279 21.87 -19.03 18.44
CA CYS A 279 21.50 -20.44 18.45
C CYS A 279 22.62 -21.27 19.10
N GLN A 280 22.26 -22.24 19.93
CA GLN A 280 23.19 -23.05 20.72
C GLN A 280 23.12 -24.52 20.26
N TRP A 281 24.03 -24.93 19.38
CA TRP A 281 24.13 -26.30 18.90
C TRP A 281 25.12 -27.12 19.77
N ALA A 282 25.08 -28.45 19.66
CA ALA A 282 25.87 -29.36 20.48
C ALA A 282 27.41 -29.21 20.33
N GLU A 283 28.17 -29.50 21.39
CA GLU A 283 29.61 -29.20 21.45
C GLU A 283 30.53 -30.03 20.54
N SER A 284 30.20 -31.31 20.23
CA SER A 284 31.08 -32.16 19.38
C SER A 284 31.20 -31.69 17.94
N LEU A 285 30.37 -30.72 17.57
CA LEU A 285 30.31 -30.12 16.27
C LEU A 285 31.57 -29.29 15.99
N THR A 286 32.14 -28.64 17.03
CA THR A 286 33.27 -27.69 16.98
C THR A 286 32.98 -26.50 16.04
N GLU A 287 33.58 -25.32 16.05
CA GLU A 287 34.38 -24.53 16.99
C GLU A 287 34.44 -23.12 16.35
N LEU A 288 34.57 -22.08 17.17
CA LEU A 288 34.48 -20.64 16.84
C LEU A 288 33.09 -20.14 16.38
N ASP A 289 32.49 -19.35 17.27
CA ASP A 289 31.52 -18.27 17.08
C ASP A 289 30.79 -18.18 15.73
N PHE A 290 29.58 -18.74 15.69
CA PHE A 290 28.32 -17.96 15.76
C PHE A 290 27.09 -18.88 15.61
N CYS A 291 27.23 -20.05 14.94
CA CYS A 291 26.48 -21.30 15.20
C CYS A 291 27.32 -22.52 14.74
N PRO A 292 27.98 -23.29 15.63
CA PRO A 292 28.91 -24.33 15.18
C PRO A 292 28.26 -25.64 14.66
N ARG A 293 28.35 -25.84 13.34
CA ARG A 293 28.66 -27.09 12.59
C ARG A 293 27.88 -28.40 12.83
N VAL A 294 26.57 -28.47 12.60
CA VAL A 294 25.96 -29.79 12.24
C VAL A 294 26.75 -30.41 11.09
N ARG A 295 27.08 -31.71 11.15
CA ARG A 295 27.93 -32.35 10.12
C ARG A 295 27.22 -32.37 8.78
N GLU A 296 25.94 -32.74 8.81
CA GLU A 296 24.96 -32.63 7.74
C GLU A 296 23.61 -32.21 8.37
N LEU A 297 23.15 -30.98 8.05
CA LEU A 297 21.80 -30.52 8.39
C LEU A 297 20.95 -30.54 7.14
N GLN A 298 19.82 -31.25 7.19
CA GLN A 298 18.84 -31.30 6.13
C GLN A 298 17.62 -30.48 6.55
N ALA A 299 17.45 -29.28 5.97
CA ALA A 299 16.37 -28.36 6.29
C ALA A 299 15.62 -27.85 5.04
N GLY A 300 15.78 -28.52 3.90
CA GLY A 300 15.08 -28.18 2.66
C GLY A 300 13.56 -28.41 2.70
N HIS A 301 12.84 -27.82 1.74
CA HIS A 301 11.39 -27.88 1.61
C HIS A 301 10.61 -27.35 2.83
N ASN A 302 11.14 -26.34 3.51
CA ASN A 302 10.44 -25.55 4.51
C ASN A 302 9.91 -24.24 3.89
N PRO A 303 8.80 -23.67 4.39
CA PRO A 303 8.18 -22.45 3.84
C PRO A 303 8.96 -21.19 4.24
N PHE A 304 10.16 -21.02 3.70
CA PHE A 304 11.04 -19.91 4.07
C PHE A 304 10.42 -18.56 3.71
N LYS A 305 10.22 -17.72 4.73
CA LYS A 305 9.89 -16.30 4.59
C LYS A 305 11.17 -15.51 4.30
N CYS A 306 11.32 -15.06 3.07
CA CYS A 306 12.46 -14.28 2.59
C CYS A 306 12.35 -12.80 3.01
N SER A 307 12.49 -12.59 4.32
CA SER A 307 12.69 -11.29 4.95
C SER A 307 14.18 -10.95 5.09
N CYS A 308 14.46 -9.76 5.60
CA CYS A 308 15.81 -9.35 5.98
C CYS A 308 16.43 -10.25 7.08
N GLU A 309 15.63 -10.85 7.94
CA GLU A 309 16.10 -11.74 9.02
C GLU A 309 16.68 -13.04 8.46
N LEU A 310 16.15 -13.53 7.32
CA LEU A 310 16.66 -14.74 6.66
C LEU A 310 18.09 -14.58 6.12
N GLN A 311 18.59 -13.34 5.99
CA GLN A 311 19.98 -13.10 5.59
C GLN A 311 21.00 -13.68 6.58
N ASP A 312 20.67 -13.75 7.88
CA ASP A 312 21.58 -14.33 8.88
C ASP A 312 21.65 -15.85 8.75
N PHE A 313 20.54 -16.52 8.40
CA PHE A 313 20.53 -17.95 8.06
C PHE A 313 21.33 -18.25 6.77
N ILE A 314 21.24 -17.39 5.75
CA ILE A 314 22.02 -17.54 4.51
C ILE A 314 23.51 -17.23 4.75
N ARG A 315 23.82 -16.24 5.60
CA ARG A 315 25.20 -15.97 6.06
C ARG A 315 25.77 -17.16 6.82
N LEU A 316 24.94 -17.87 7.59
CA LEU A 316 25.32 -19.07 8.31
C LEU A 316 25.70 -20.23 7.36
N GLU A 317 24.92 -20.49 6.30
CA GLU A 317 25.30 -21.47 5.27
C GLU A 317 26.70 -21.18 4.73
N ARG A 318 26.93 -19.93 4.33
CA ARG A 318 28.18 -19.46 3.72
C ARG A 318 29.38 -19.56 4.68
N GLN A 319 29.16 -19.39 5.98
CA GLN A 319 30.19 -19.55 7.03
C GLN A 319 30.40 -21.02 7.43
N SER A 320 29.36 -21.87 7.35
CA SER A 320 29.43 -23.30 7.69
C SER A 320 30.21 -24.15 6.68
N GLY A 321 30.49 -23.60 5.50
CA GLY A 321 31.14 -24.27 4.38
C GLY A 321 30.18 -25.11 3.53
N GLY A 322 28.90 -24.73 3.43
CA GLY A 322 27.93 -25.38 2.53
C GLY A 322 27.49 -26.78 2.95
N LYS A 323 27.40 -27.05 4.25
CA LYS A 323 27.02 -28.38 4.81
C LYS A 323 25.50 -28.62 4.92
N LEU A 324 24.70 -27.77 4.30
CA LEU A 324 23.26 -27.98 4.16
C LEU A 324 23.01 -29.02 3.06
N PHE A 325 22.46 -30.17 3.43
CA PHE A 325 22.14 -31.22 2.47
C PHE A 325 21.07 -30.70 1.48
N GLY A 326 21.24 -30.98 0.18
CA GLY A 326 20.31 -30.53 -0.87
C GLY A 326 20.36 -29.03 -1.20
N TRP A 327 21.31 -28.26 -0.65
CA TRP A 327 21.52 -26.86 -1.01
C TRP A 327 22.10 -26.71 -2.43
N PRO A 328 21.68 -25.68 -3.21
CA PRO A 328 20.62 -24.71 -2.93
C PRO A 328 19.21 -25.19 -3.37
N VAL A 329 19.12 -26.30 -4.12
CA VAL A 329 17.91 -26.70 -4.87
C VAL A 329 16.69 -26.91 -3.96
N ALA A 330 16.88 -27.45 -2.75
CA ALA A 330 15.79 -27.67 -1.80
C ALA A 330 15.43 -26.44 -0.95
N TYR A 331 16.06 -25.29 -1.16
CA TYR A 331 15.94 -24.09 -0.32
C TYR A 331 15.43 -22.92 -1.13
N VAL A 332 14.13 -22.66 -1.02
CA VAL A 332 13.38 -21.76 -1.89
C VAL A 332 12.49 -20.86 -1.03
N CYS A 333 12.36 -19.59 -1.42
CA CYS A 333 11.42 -18.64 -0.83
C CYS A 333 9.97 -19.07 -1.12
N GLU A 334 9.16 -19.19 -0.07
CA GLU A 334 7.70 -19.37 -0.20
C GLU A 334 6.97 -18.01 -0.13
N TYR A 335 7.49 -17.08 0.67
CA TYR A 335 6.93 -15.73 0.87
C TYR A 335 8.04 -14.67 0.91
N PRO A 336 7.77 -13.40 0.55
CA PRO A 336 6.53 -12.87 -0.05
C PRO A 336 6.32 -13.36 -1.49
N GLU A 337 5.09 -13.22 -2.02
CA GLU A 337 4.73 -13.74 -3.36
C GLU A 337 5.63 -13.22 -4.49
N ASP A 338 6.09 -11.96 -4.43
CA ASP A 338 7.03 -11.37 -5.41
C ASP A 338 8.38 -12.12 -5.52
N LEU A 339 8.76 -12.84 -4.46
CA LEU A 339 10.00 -13.59 -4.35
C LEU A 339 9.77 -15.10 -4.33
N ARG A 340 8.52 -15.56 -4.44
CA ARG A 340 8.17 -16.97 -4.36
C ARG A 340 8.81 -17.76 -5.49
N GLY A 341 9.39 -18.91 -5.15
CA GLY A 341 10.15 -19.73 -6.10
C GLY A 341 11.60 -19.31 -6.31
N THR A 342 12.07 -18.18 -5.75
CA THR A 342 13.50 -17.82 -5.80
C THR A 342 14.32 -18.68 -4.84
N GLN A 343 15.52 -19.10 -5.26
CA GLN A 343 16.41 -19.90 -4.40
C GLN A 343 17.06 -19.00 -3.34
N LEU A 344 17.21 -19.51 -2.11
CA LEU A 344 17.82 -18.74 -1.01
C LEU A 344 19.26 -18.27 -1.30
N LYS A 345 19.96 -18.96 -2.19
CA LYS A 345 21.29 -18.57 -2.67
C LYS A 345 21.27 -17.26 -3.48
N ASP A 346 20.23 -17.04 -4.27
CA ASP A 346 20.11 -15.93 -5.21
C ASP A 346 19.28 -14.76 -4.60
N PHE A 347 18.67 -14.97 -3.43
CA PHE A 347 17.95 -13.96 -2.67
C PHE A 347 18.89 -12.96 -1.99
N HIS A 348 18.85 -11.71 -2.43
CA HIS A 348 19.58 -10.59 -1.84
C HIS A 348 18.67 -9.36 -1.71
N LEU A 349 18.49 -8.87 -0.47
CA LEU A 349 17.87 -7.57 -0.21
C LEU A 349 18.96 -6.54 0.11
N SER A 350 18.83 -5.34 -0.46
CA SER A 350 19.72 -4.22 -0.16
C SER A 350 19.65 -3.83 1.31
N GLU A 351 20.80 -3.50 1.93
CA GLU A 351 20.87 -3.07 3.34
C GLU A 351 19.93 -1.89 3.67
N LEU A 352 19.70 -1.00 2.69
CA LEU A 352 18.75 0.11 2.80
C LEU A 352 17.29 -0.33 2.99
N ALA A 353 16.88 -1.47 2.40
CA ALA A 353 15.53 -2.02 2.60
C ALA A 353 15.38 -2.69 3.97
N CYS A 354 16.48 -3.19 4.54
CA CYS A 354 16.49 -3.90 5.81
C CYS A 354 16.69 -2.99 7.02
N ASN A 355 17.36 -1.84 6.87
CA ASN A 355 17.54 -0.88 7.94
C ASN A 355 16.47 0.21 7.87
N THR A 356 15.40 0.04 8.65
CA THR A 356 14.26 0.97 8.74
C THR A 356 14.68 2.39 9.16
N VAL A 357 15.69 2.53 10.03
CA VAL A 357 16.22 3.85 10.44
C VAL A 357 16.91 4.52 9.25
N LEU A 358 17.73 3.80 8.49
CA LEU A 358 18.41 4.33 7.30
C LEU A 358 17.40 4.70 6.20
N LEU A 359 16.35 3.90 6.02
CA LEU A 359 15.27 4.18 5.08
C LEU A 359 14.49 5.45 5.46
N LEU A 360 14.17 5.64 6.75
CA LEU A 360 13.51 6.86 7.23
C LEU A 360 14.42 8.10 7.12
N VAL A 361 15.71 7.97 7.45
CA VAL A 361 16.68 9.08 7.32
C VAL A 361 16.88 9.48 5.86
N THR A 362 17.00 8.53 4.94
CA THR A 362 17.14 8.83 3.50
C THR A 362 15.87 9.45 2.93
N ALA A 363 14.68 8.96 3.30
CA ALA A 363 13.41 9.59 2.93
C ALA A 363 13.26 11.03 3.49
N LEU A 364 13.68 11.27 4.73
CA LEU A 364 13.68 12.60 5.33
C LEU A 364 14.64 13.56 4.60
N LEU A 365 15.84 13.10 4.23
CA LEU A 365 16.79 13.91 3.47
C LEU A 365 16.25 14.25 2.07
N LEU A 366 15.67 13.29 1.36
CA LEU A 366 15.08 13.51 0.02
C LEU A 366 13.89 14.49 0.08
N THR A 367 13.04 14.38 1.10
CA THR A 367 11.91 15.32 1.29
C THR A 367 12.39 16.73 1.67
N LEU A 368 13.41 16.86 2.53
CA LEU A 368 14.03 18.15 2.84
C LEU A 368 14.66 18.81 1.60
N VAL A 369 15.36 18.04 0.76
CA VAL A 369 15.91 18.53 -0.52
C VAL A 369 14.78 18.98 -1.46
N LEU A 370 13.70 18.21 -1.58
CA LEU A 370 12.55 18.59 -2.39
C LEU A 370 11.91 19.89 -1.90
N VAL A 371 11.71 20.05 -0.58
CA VAL A 371 11.18 21.28 0.03
C VAL A 371 12.12 22.47 -0.22
N ALA A 372 13.43 22.29 -0.10
CA ALA A 372 14.41 23.33 -0.38
C ALA A 372 14.39 23.77 -1.86
N VAL A 373 14.30 22.82 -2.81
CA VAL A 373 14.18 23.12 -4.24
C VAL A 373 12.87 23.85 -4.55
N VAL A 374 11.74 23.42 -3.97
CA VAL A 374 10.45 24.11 -4.14
C VAL A 374 10.49 25.52 -3.54
N ALA A 375 11.05 25.69 -2.35
CA ALA A 375 11.20 27.00 -1.71
C ALA A 375 12.10 27.93 -2.55
N PHE A 376 13.22 27.43 -3.06
CA PHE A 376 14.11 28.17 -3.96
C PHE A 376 13.39 28.61 -5.24
N LEU A 377 12.66 27.70 -5.89
CA LEU A 377 11.86 28.02 -7.07
C LEU A 377 10.76 29.05 -6.77
N CYS A 378 10.09 28.97 -5.62
CA CYS A 378 9.09 29.95 -5.20
C CYS A 378 9.69 31.34 -4.95
N ILE A 379 10.90 31.42 -4.38
CA ILE A 379 11.62 32.68 -4.19
C ILE A 379 12.09 33.23 -5.54
N TYR A 380 12.69 32.40 -6.40
CA TYR A 380 13.23 32.80 -7.70
C TYR A 380 12.15 33.24 -8.70
N LEU A 381 10.94 32.66 -8.62
CA LEU A 381 9.79 33.02 -9.46
C LEU A 381 8.93 34.14 -8.86
N ASP A 382 9.47 34.90 -7.89
CA ASP A 382 8.82 36.03 -7.23
C ASP A 382 7.43 35.71 -6.63
N VAL A 383 7.16 34.45 -6.25
CA VAL A 383 5.87 34.05 -5.64
C VAL A 383 5.54 34.91 -4.39
N PRO A 384 6.49 35.30 -3.52
CA PRO A 384 6.22 36.25 -2.44
C PRO A 384 5.70 37.62 -2.92
N TRP A 385 6.12 38.10 -4.10
CA TRP A 385 5.60 39.32 -4.71
C TRP A 385 4.15 39.11 -5.20
N TYR A 386 3.87 38.00 -5.90
CA TYR A 386 2.51 37.65 -6.33
C TYR A 386 1.55 37.40 -5.15
N VAL A 387 2.01 36.80 -4.06
CA VAL A 387 1.22 36.60 -2.83
C VAL A 387 0.98 37.92 -2.10
N ARG A 388 1.98 38.82 -2.01
CA ARG A 388 1.77 40.18 -1.47
C ARG A 388 0.79 40.99 -2.33
N MET A 389 0.93 40.92 -3.65
CA MET A 389 0.05 41.58 -4.61
C MET A 389 -1.39 41.06 -4.49
N THR A 390 -1.60 39.75 -4.46
CA THR A 390 -2.94 39.16 -4.28
C THR A 390 -3.52 39.40 -2.88
N TRP A 391 -2.69 39.47 -1.83
CA TRP A 391 -3.13 39.87 -0.49
C TRP A 391 -3.56 41.35 -0.44
N GLN A 392 -2.79 42.26 -1.05
CA GLN A 392 -3.20 43.66 -1.20
C GLN A 392 -4.47 43.79 -2.05
N TRP A 393 -4.61 43.01 -3.13
CA TRP A 393 -5.78 43.01 -4.01
C TRP A 393 -7.03 42.44 -3.33
N THR A 394 -6.89 41.40 -2.50
CA THR A 394 -7.99 40.88 -1.68
C THR A 394 -8.34 41.81 -0.53
N GLN A 395 -7.38 42.51 0.09
CA GLN A 395 -7.67 43.55 1.07
C GLN A 395 -8.40 44.76 0.44
N THR A 396 -7.98 45.26 -0.72
CA THR A 396 -8.70 46.35 -1.40
C THR A 396 -10.08 45.90 -1.85
N LYS A 397 -10.23 44.67 -2.35
CA LYS A 397 -11.54 44.08 -2.69
C LYS A 397 -12.43 43.88 -1.45
N ARG A 398 -11.88 43.56 -0.27
CA ARG A 398 -12.62 43.54 1.01
C ARG A 398 -13.04 44.92 1.48
N ARG A 399 -12.20 45.96 1.31
CA ARG A 399 -12.59 47.34 1.63
C ARG A 399 -13.68 47.85 0.68
N ALA A 400 -13.61 47.49 -0.60
CA ALA A 400 -14.68 47.75 -1.57
C ALA A 400 -15.96 46.94 -1.27
N TRP A 401 -15.86 45.77 -0.63
CA TRP A 401 -17.02 44.95 -0.23
C TRP A 401 -17.70 45.46 1.06
N HIS A 402 -16.94 46.00 2.01
CA HIS A 402 -17.50 46.53 3.26
C HIS A 402 -18.15 47.91 3.11
N ASN A 403 -17.86 48.63 2.02
CA ASN A 403 -18.69 49.76 1.58
C ASN A 403 -19.73 49.23 0.59
N HIS A 404 -20.86 48.72 1.09
CA HIS A 404 -22.03 48.48 0.25
C HIS A 404 -22.44 49.80 -0.43
N PRO A 405 -22.49 49.87 -1.77
CA PRO A 405 -23.44 50.78 -2.41
C PRO A 405 -24.82 50.19 -2.11
N GLU A 406 -25.71 50.96 -1.49
CA GLU A 406 -27.13 50.63 -1.52
C GLU A 406 -27.56 50.58 -2.99
N GLU A 407 -28.32 49.54 -3.38
CA GLU A 407 -28.96 49.46 -4.70
C GLU A 407 -30.11 50.48 -4.75
N GLN A 408 -29.75 51.76 -4.86
CA GLN A 408 -30.67 52.83 -5.15
C GLN A 408 -30.90 52.86 -6.66
N GLU A 409 -32.13 52.53 -7.08
CA GLU A 409 -32.54 52.64 -8.48
C GLU A 409 -32.17 54.02 -9.02
N THR A 410 -31.34 54.05 -10.07
CA THR A 410 -30.71 55.29 -10.55
C THR A 410 -31.74 56.16 -11.28
N VAL A 411 -32.49 56.95 -10.52
CA VAL A 411 -33.33 58.03 -11.05
C VAL A 411 -32.42 59.01 -11.78
N LEU A 412 -32.58 59.10 -13.10
CA LEU A 412 -31.83 60.03 -13.96
C LEU A 412 -32.19 61.48 -13.58
N GLN A 413 -31.21 62.23 -13.12
CA GLN A 413 -31.37 63.62 -12.67
C GLN A 413 -31.05 64.62 -13.78
N PHE A 414 -30.24 64.22 -14.77
CA PHE A 414 -29.79 65.07 -15.86
C PHE A 414 -30.03 64.42 -17.22
N HIS A 415 -30.27 65.23 -18.23
CA HIS A 415 -30.37 64.77 -19.62
C HIS A 415 -28.98 64.44 -20.17
N ALA A 416 -27.96 65.25 -19.83
CA ALA A 416 -26.58 64.98 -20.23
C ALA A 416 -25.53 65.48 -19.21
N PHE A 417 -24.45 64.73 -19.04
CA PHE A 417 -23.20 65.21 -18.44
C PHE A 417 -22.33 65.84 -19.53
N ILE A 418 -21.68 66.98 -19.26
CA ILE A 418 -20.71 67.59 -20.18
C ILE A 418 -19.29 67.51 -19.60
N SER A 419 -18.40 66.88 -20.38
CA SER A 419 -16.96 66.83 -20.14
C SER A 419 -16.22 67.69 -21.17
N TYR A 420 -15.42 68.66 -20.69
CA TYR A 420 -14.61 69.58 -21.50
C TYR A 420 -13.32 69.97 -20.76
N SER A 421 -12.36 70.57 -21.46
CA SER A 421 -11.11 71.08 -20.84
C SER A 421 -11.32 72.52 -20.40
N GLU A 422 -10.77 72.93 -19.24
CA GLU A 422 -10.89 74.30 -18.72
C GLU A 422 -10.48 75.39 -19.74
N ARG A 423 -9.56 75.07 -20.67
CA ARG A 423 -9.15 75.96 -21.77
C ARG A 423 -10.23 76.21 -22.83
N ASP A 424 -11.16 75.28 -22.98
CA ASP A 424 -12.28 75.32 -23.92
C ASP A 424 -13.56 75.86 -23.23
N SER A 425 -13.49 76.19 -21.94
CA SER A 425 -14.60 76.64 -21.09
C SER A 425 -15.34 77.86 -21.65
N LEU A 426 -14.64 78.78 -22.33
CA LEU A 426 -15.23 79.98 -22.92
C LEU A 426 -16.28 79.62 -23.98
N TRP A 427 -15.99 78.66 -24.85
CA TRP A 427 -16.96 78.18 -25.84
C TRP A 427 -18.08 77.38 -25.18
N VAL A 428 -17.75 76.54 -24.19
CA VAL A 428 -18.77 75.73 -23.51
C VAL A 428 -19.78 76.60 -22.74
N LYS A 429 -19.31 77.61 -22.01
CA LYS A 429 -20.17 78.50 -21.19
C LYS A 429 -20.96 79.51 -22.00
N ASN A 430 -20.44 79.97 -23.15
CA ASN A 430 -21.09 81.01 -23.95
C ASN A 430 -21.91 80.46 -25.13
N GLU A 431 -21.51 79.31 -25.70
CA GLU A 431 -22.18 78.70 -26.86
C GLU A 431 -22.92 77.42 -26.45
N LEU A 432 -22.24 76.40 -25.94
CA LEU A 432 -22.83 75.07 -25.72
C LEU A 432 -23.93 75.05 -24.65
N ILE A 433 -23.65 75.57 -23.45
CA ILE A 433 -24.59 75.55 -22.33
C ILE A 433 -25.82 76.43 -22.64
N PRO A 434 -25.69 77.70 -23.10
CA PRO A 434 -26.85 78.54 -23.39
C PRO A 434 -27.72 78.01 -24.54
N ASN A 435 -27.16 77.32 -25.55
CA ASN A 435 -27.95 76.70 -26.62
C ASN A 435 -28.66 75.39 -26.18
N LEU A 436 -28.34 74.82 -25.01
CA LEU A 436 -28.98 73.61 -24.49
C LEU A 436 -29.94 73.91 -23.31
N GLU A 437 -29.61 74.90 -22.47
CA GLU A 437 -30.44 75.31 -21.34
C GLU A 437 -31.56 76.31 -21.73
N LYS A 438 -31.44 77.04 -22.86
CA LYS A 438 -32.46 78.02 -23.31
C LYS A 438 -33.34 77.48 -24.44
N GLY A 439 -34.65 77.63 -24.29
CA GLY A 439 -35.67 77.32 -25.29
C GLY A 439 -36.66 76.24 -24.86
N GLU A 440 -37.65 75.93 -25.71
CA GLU A 440 -38.57 74.81 -25.47
C GLU A 440 -37.79 73.48 -25.44
N GLY A 441 -37.95 72.71 -24.35
CA GLY A 441 -37.22 71.45 -24.13
C GLY A 441 -35.89 71.60 -23.38
N CYS A 442 -35.82 72.50 -22.39
CA CYS A 442 -34.69 72.71 -21.47
C CYS A 442 -33.90 71.42 -21.12
N VAL A 443 -32.66 71.33 -21.57
CA VAL A 443 -31.77 70.20 -21.27
C VAL A 443 -31.09 70.43 -19.91
N GLN A 444 -31.46 69.65 -18.90
CA GLN A 444 -30.75 69.64 -17.60
C GLN A 444 -29.34 69.02 -17.75
N LEU A 445 -28.31 69.76 -17.34
CA LEU A 445 -26.91 69.39 -17.55
C LEU A 445 -26.15 69.14 -16.24
N CYS A 446 -25.36 68.07 -16.19
CA CYS A 446 -24.35 67.86 -15.13
C CYS A 446 -23.01 68.48 -15.61
N GLN A 447 -22.50 69.47 -14.89
CA GLN A 447 -21.26 70.19 -15.20
C GLN A 447 -20.29 70.11 -14.02
N HIS A 448 -19.00 69.91 -14.28
CA HIS A 448 -17.99 69.76 -13.23
C HIS A 448 -17.89 70.97 -12.28
N GLU A 449 -18.07 72.20 -12.76
CA GLU A 449 -18.04 73.41 -11.92
C GLU A 449 -19.27 73.59 -11.03
N ARG A 450 -20.44 73.08 -11.45
CA ARG A 450 -21.72 73.27 -10.76
C ARG A 450 -22.09 72.11 -9.84
N ASN A 451 -21.74 70.88 -10.22
CA ASN A 451 -22.30 69.66 -9.62
C ASN A 451 -21.28 68.77 -8.91
N PHE A 452 -19.97 69.07 -8.96
CA PHE A 452 -18.97 68.29 -8.22
C PHE A 452 -19.00 68.65 -6.73
N ILE A 453 -18.97 67.61 -5.90
CA ILE A 453 -19.04 67.75 -4.45
C ILE A 453 -17.61 67.88 -3.90
N PRO A 454 -17.27 68.98 -3.18
CA PRO A 454 -15.97 69.12 -2.54
C PRO A 454 -15.71 67.97 -1.54
N GLY A 455 -14.48 67.46 -1.53
CA GLY A 455 -14.09 66.32 -0.68
C GLY A 455 -14.25 64.94 -1.32
N LYS A 456 -15.01 64.81 -2.42
CA LYS A 456 -14.96 63.60 -3.28
C LYS A 456 -13.83 63.70 -4.30
N SER A 457 -13.31 62.56 -4.76
CA SER A 457 -12.27 62.54 -5.79
C SER A 457 -12.81 63.01 -7.15
N ILE A 458 -11.95 63.56 -8.02
CA ILE A 458 -12.36 63.99 -9.38
C ILE A 458 -12.98 62.83 -10.15
N VAL A 459 -12.39 61.64 -10.07
CA VAL A 459 -12.89 60.43 -10.74
C VAL A 459 -14.26 60.02 -10.20
N GLU A 460 -14.47 60.04 -8.88
CA GLU A 460 -15.77 59.72 -8.26
C GLU A 460 -16.85 60.74 -8.63
N ASN A 461 -16.52 62.03 -8.67
CA ASN A 461 -17.42 63.09 -9.11
C ASN A 461 -17.82 62.94 -10.59
N ILE A 462 -16.87 62.56 -11.46
CA ILE A 462 -17.13 62.21 -12.87
C ILE A 462 -18.10 61.02 -12.95
N ILE A 463 -17.84 59.92 -12.23
CA ILE A 463 -18.68 58.71 -12.25
C ILE A 463 -20.11 59.04 -11.80
N ASN A 464 -20.26 59.78 -10.71
CA ASN A 464 -21.56 60.23 -10.19
C ASN A 464 -22.34 61.11 -11.21
N CYS A 465 -21.68 62.02 -11.93
CA CYS A 465 -22.33 62.76 -13.02
C CYS A 465 -22.74 61.84 -14.19
N ILE A 466 -21.90 60.87 -14.56
CA ILE A 466 -22.18 59.92 -15.65
C ILE A 466 -23.37 59.03 -15.31
N GLU A 467 -23.43 58.47 -14.10
CA GLU A 467 -24.50 57.55 -13.66
C GLU A 467 -25.85 58.25 -13.47
N LYS A 468 -25.84 59.55 -13.14
CA LYS A 468 -27.04 60.38 -12.99
C LYS A 468 -27.53 61.04 -14.30
N SER A 469 -26.80 60.87 -15.40
CA SER A 469 -27.11 61.52 -16.69
C SER A 469 -27.50 60.50 -17.75
N TYR A 470 -28.54 60.79 -18.54
CA TYR A 470 -28.96 59.87 -19.61
C TYR A 470 -27.94 59.77 -20.75
N LYS A 471 -27.29 60.89 -21.09
CA LYS A 471 -26.17 60.97 -22.03
C LYS A 471 -24.89 61.46 -21.35
N SER A 472 -23.74 61.20 -21.97
CA SER A 472 -22.49 61.89 -21.68
C SER A 472 -21.94 62.53 -22.96
N ILE A 473 -21.77 63.85 -22.93
CA ILE A 473 -21.24 64.69 -24.01
C ILE A 473 -19.77 64.97 -23.72
N PHE A 474 -18.90 64.66 -24.68
CA PHE A 474 -17.46 64.94 -24.60
C PHE A 474 -17.09 65.97 -25.66
N VAL A 475 -16.57 67.12 -25.21
CA VAL A 475 -16.08 68.20 -26.08
C VAL A 475 -14.60 67.93 -26.38
N LEU A 476 -14.36 67.30 -27.53
CA LEU A 476 -13.04 66.89 -27.98
C LEU A 476 -12.29 68.06 -28.64
N SER A 477 -11.13 68.37 -28.09
CA SER A 477 -10.14 69.32 -28.59
C SER A 477 -8.72 68.78 -28.34
N PRO A 478 -7.66 69.37 -28.92
CA PRO A 478 -6.29 69.07 -28.55
C PRO A 478 -6.01 69.27 -27.04
N ASN A 479 -6.66 70.24 -26.39
CA ASN A 479 -6.56 70.47 -24.94
C ASN A 479 -7.17 69.30 -24.15
N PHE A 480 -8.38 68.87 -24.52
CA PHE A 480 -9.11 67.79 -23.86
C PHE A 480 -8.37 66.45 -23.87
N VAL A 481 -7.69 66.14 -24.97
CA VAL A 481 -6.88 64.91 -25.09
C VAL A 481 -5.64 64.95 -24.19
N GLN A 482 -5.09 66.14 -23.92
CA GLN A 482 -3.88 66.31 -23.12
C GLN A 482 -4.17 66.35 -21.60
N SER A 483 -5.22 67.05 -21.17
CA SER A 483 -5.56 67.17 -19.74
C SER A 483 -6.58 66.11 -19.29
N GLU A 484 -7.76 66.07 -19.90
CA GLU A 484 -8.91 65.38 -19.33
C GLU A 484 -8.93 63.88 -19.64
N TRP A 485 -8.62 63.48 -20.88
CA TRP A 485 -8.83 62.11 -21.36
C TRP A 485 -8.17 61.03 -20.47
N CYS A 486 -7.07 61.37 -19.79
CA CYS A 486 -6.37 60.46 -18.89
C CYS A 486 -7.24 59.97 -17.71
N HIS A 487 -8.18 60.79 -17.22
CA HIS A 487 -9.11 60.39 -16.16
C HIS A 487 -10.11 59.32 -16.61
N TYR A 488 -10.39 59.29 -17.92
CA TYR A 488 -11.45 58.46 -18.49
C TYR A 488 -10.96 57.13 -19.07
N GLU A 489 -9.73 57.05 -19.59
CA GLU A 489 -9.20 55.83 -20.24
C GLU A 489 -9.30 54.59 -19.31
N LEU A 490 -9.02 54.74 -18.01
CA LEU A 490 -9.12 53.63 -17.05
C LEU A 490 -10.58 53.26 -16.72
N TYR A 491 -11.47 54.24 -16.56
CA TYR A 491 -12.90 53.99 -16.32
C TYR A 491 -13.55 53.30 -17.52
N PHE A 492 -13.22 53.74 -18.74
CA PHE A 492 -13.73 53.17 -20.00
C PHE A 492 -13.16 51.79 -20.35
N ALA A 493 -12.02 51.40 -19.77
CA ALA A 493 -11.50 50.04 -19.87
C ALA A 493 -12.36 49.01 -19.12
N HIS A 494 -13.12 49.46 -18.11
CA HIS A 494 -13.91 48.59 -17.24
C HIS A 494 -15.44 48.77 -17.34
N HIS A 495 -15.94 49.97 -17.67
CA HIS A 495 -17.38 50.24 -17.73
C HIS A 495 -17.97 50.20 -19.16
N LYS A 496 -19.22 49.72 -19.25
CA LYS A 496 -19.94 49.41 -20.51
C LYS A 496 -20.44 50.65 -21.28
N LEU A 497 -20.12 51.86 -20.82
CA LEU A 497 -20.60 53.16 -21.36
C LEU A 497 -20.24 53.38 -22.84
N PHE A 498 -19.22 52.66 -23.34
CA PHE A 498 -18.75 52.67 -24.72
C PHE A 498 -18.79 51.26 -25.35
N SER A 499 -19.76 50.42 -24.96
CA SER A 499 -20.08 49.21 -25.73
C SER A 499 -20.63 49.61 -27.09
N GLU A 500 -20.39 48.81 -28.13
CA GLU A 500 -20.42 49.33 -29.52
C GLU A 500 -21.81 49.71 -30.07
N ASN A 501 -22.88 49.54 -29.28
CA ASN A 501 -24.27 49.82 -29.62
C ASN A 501 -24.97 50.81 -28.65
N SER A 502 -24.26 51.43 -27.70
CA SER A 502 -24.91 52.31 -26.71
C SER A 502 -24.98 53.77 -27.17
N ASN A 503 -26.20 54.25 -27.48
CA ASN A 503 -26.53 55.68 -27.75
C ASN A 503 -26.31 56.62 -26.54
N SER A 504 -25.60 56.19 -25.49
CA SER A 504 -25.32 56.93 -24.26
C SER A 504 -24.23 58.00 -24.41
N LEU A 505 -23.42 57.92 -25.46
CA LEU A 505 -22.29 58.82 -25.70
C LEU A 505 -22.56 59.76 -26.87
N ILE A 506 -22.23 61.04 -26.68
CA ILE A 506 -22.17 62.04 -27.74
C ILE A 506 -20.75 62.62 -27.76
N LEU A 507 -20.11 62.63 -28.93
CA LEU A 507 -18.80 63.25 -29.13
C LEU A 507 -18.98 64.53 -29.95
N ILE A 508 -18.53 65.66 -29.44
CA ILE A 508 -18.43 66.92 -30.17
C ILE A 508 -16.95 67.13 -30.51
N LEU A 509 -16.62 67.34 -31.78
CA LEU A 509 -15.26 67.72 -32.20
C LEU A 509 -15.22 69.24 -32.36
N LEU A 510 -14.72 69.94 -31.34
CA LEU A 510 -14.63 71.40 -31.32
C LEU A 510 -13.51 71.91 -32.23
N GLU A 511 -12.37 71.21 -32.21
CA GLU A 511 -11.21 71.48 -33.06
C GLU A 511 -10.66 70.16 -33.63
N PRO A 512 -10.14 70.15 -34.87
CA PRO A 512 -9.57 68.94 -35.46
C PRO A 512 -8.31 68.50 -34.71
N ILE A 513 -8.35 67.31 -34.10
CA ILE A 513 -7.25 66.74 -33.32
C ILE A 513 -6.26 66.01 -34.26
N PRO A 514 -5.00 66.45 -34.38
CA PRO A 514 -4.01 65.75 -35.19
C PRO A 514 -3.66 64.38 -34.58
N PRO A 515 -3.48 63.31 -35.38
CA PRO A 515 -3.24 61.95 -34.86
C PRO A 515 -2.01 61.82 -33.93
N TYR A 516 -1.00 62.67 -34.10
CA TYR A 516 0.20 62.69 -33.25
C TYR A 516 -0.05 63.25 -31.84
N VAL A 517 -1.13 64.02 -31.63
CA VAL A 517 -1.52 64.53 -30.31
C VAL A 517 -2.13 63.43 -29.44
N ILE A 518 -2.63 62.34 -30.04
CA ILE A 518 -3.27 61.22 -29.32
C ILE A 518 -2.21 60.18 -28.92
N PRO A 519 -1.86 60.06 -27.61
CA PRO A 519 -0.86 59.11 -27.13
C PRO A 519 -1.10 57.67 -27.59
N ALA A 520 -0.01 56.91 -27.78
CA ALA A 520 -0.06 55.51 -28.22
C ALA A 520 -1.02 54.65 -27.38
N ARG A 521 -1.04 54.90 -26.06
CA ARG A 521 -1.83 54.18 -25.04
C ARG A 521 -3.34 54.45 -25.04
N TYR A 522 -3.84 55.52 -25.67
CA TYR A 522 -5.28 55.84 -25.66
C TYR A 522 -6.01 55.08 -26.77
N HIS A 523 -6.08 53.76 -26.61
CA HIS A 523 -6.64 52.85 -27.60
C HIS A 523 -8.13 53.12 -27.83
N LYS A 524 -8.87 53.47 -26.77
CA LYS A 524 -10.30 53.74 -26.88
C LYS A 524 -10.59 55.02 -27.66
N LEU A 525 -9.86 56.10 -27.39
CA LEU A 525 -9.98 57.36 -28.15
C LEU A 525 -9.69 57.15 -29.64
N LYS A 526 -8.63 56.41 -29.98
CA LYS A 526 -8.28 56.10 -31.38
C LYS A 526 -9.39 55.34 -32.09
N ALA A 527 -10.01 54.36 -31.42
CA ALA A 527 -11.14 53.61 -31.97
C ALA A 527 -12.37 54.51 -32.23
N LEU A 528 -12.64 55.47 -31.35
CA LEU A 528 -13.77 56.41 -31.50
C LEU A 528 -13.54 57.41 -32.64
N MET A 529 -12.35 58.02 -32.68
CA MET A 529 -11.96 58.93 -33.77
C MET A 529 -11.97 58.22 -35.14
N ALA A 530 -11.58 56.94 -35.18
CA ALA A 530 -11.63 56.14 -36.41
C ALA A 530 -13.06 55.86 -36.92
N LYS A 531 -14.05 55.75 -36.02
CA LYS A 531 -15.46 55.55 -36.40
C LYS A 531 -16.13 56.79 -36.99
N ARG A 532 -15.54 57.99 -36.81
CA ARG A 532 -16.09 59.29 -37.29
C ARG A 532 -17.52 59.60 -36.83
N THR A 533 -17.95 59.02 -35.71
CA THR A 533 -19.26 59.24 -35.09
C THR A 533 -19.19 60.41 -34.10
N TYR A 534 -18.91 61.60 -34.59
CA TYR A 534 -18.84 62.84 -33.82
C TYR A 534 -19.53 64.00 -34.54
N LEU A 535 -20.05 64.96 -33.78
CA LEU A 535 -20.58 66.23 -34.29
C LEU A 535 -19.45 67.24 -34.39
N GLU A 536 -19.00 67.54 -35.61
CA GLU A 536 -17.93 68.53 -35.84
C GLU A 536 -18.48 69.97 -35.77
N TRP A 537 -17.81 70.83 -35.01
CA TRP A 537 -18.19 72.23 -34.86
C TRP A 537 -17.97 73.01 -36.17
N PRO A 538 -19.00 73.63 -36.77
CA PRO A 538 -18.83 74.26 -38.08
C PRO A 538 -18.05 75.57 -38.00
N LYS A 539 -17.09 75.76 -38.92
CA LYS A 539 -16.39 77.05 -39.09
C LYS A 539 -17.29 78.15 -39.68
N GLU A 540 -18.32 77.77 -40.43
CA GLU A 540 -19.29 78.67 -41.04
C GLU A 540 -20.50 78.88 -40.10
N ARG A 541 -20.77 80.13 -39.71
CA ARG A 541 -21.92 80.48 -38.83
C ARG A 541 -23.28 80.03 -39.39
N SER A 542 -23.45 80.01 -40.71
CA SER A 542 -24.67 79.52 -41.38
C SER A 542 -24.99 78.06 -41.06
N LYS A 543 -24.00 77.24 -40.68
CA LYS A 543 -24.16 75.82 -40.35
C LYS A 543 -24.37 75.57 -38.85
N HIS A 544 -24.26 76.58 -37.99
CA HIS A 544 -24.44 76.45 -36.53
C HIS A 544 -25.85 76.01 -36.15
N ALA A 545 -26.89 76.51 -36.82
CA ALA A 545 -28.27 76.09 -36.58
C ALA A 545 -28.48 74.58 -36.79
N LEU A 546 -27.85 74.00 -37.82
CA LEU A 546 -27.90 72.56 -38.11
C LEU A 546 -27.13 71.74 -37.06
N PHE A 547 -25.97 72.24 -36.61
CA PHE A 547 -25.22 71.61 -35.51
C PHE A 547 -26.07 71.52 -34.24
N TRP A 548 -26.72 72.61 -33.83
CA TRP A 548 -27.57 72.63 -32.64
C TRP A 548 -28.81 71.74 -32.76
N ALA A 549 -29.43 71.68 -33.95
CA ALA A 549 -30.54 70.75 -34.21
C ALA A 549 -30.10 69.28 -34.07
N ASN A 550 -28.97 68.91 -34.67
CA ASN A 550 -28.41 67.55 -34.58
C ASN A 550 -28.01 67.18 -33.14
N LEU A 551 -27.44 68.13 -32.39
CA LEU A 551 -27.06 67.91 -30.99
C LEU A 551 -28.29 67.70 -30.11
N ARG A 552 -29.34 68.53 -30.23
CA ARG A 552 -30.59 68.35 -29.48
C ARG A 552 -31.29 67.04 -29.83
N ALA A 553 -31.32 66.65 -31.11
CA ALA A 553 -31.85 65.36 -31.55
C ALA A 553 -31.05 64.15 -31.01
N ALA A 554 -29.74 64.29 -30.78
CA ALA A 554 -28.92 63.24 -30.16
C ALA A 554 -29.18 63.10 -28.64
N ILE A 555 -29.61 64.18 -27.98
CA ILE A 555 -29.89 64.22 -26.53
C ILE A 555 -31.33 63.78 -26.21
N SER A 556 -32.29 64.11 -27.07
CA SER A 556 -33.72 64.11 -26.75
C SER A 556 -34.26 62.81 -26.15
N ILE A 557 -34.71 62.89 -24.90
CA ILE A 557 -35.58 61.95 -24.20
C ILE A 557 -36.49 62.74 -23.26
N ASN A 558 -37.72 62.25 -23.03
CA ASN A 558 -38.57 62.79 -21.98
C ASN A 558 -38.17 62.14 -20.65
N LEU A 559 -37.51 62.88 -19.75
CA LEU A 559 -37.37 62.46 -18.36
C LEU A 559 -38.71 62.62 -17.63
N PRO A 560 -39.09 61.70 -16.73
CA PRO A 560 -40.20 61.93 -15.80
C PRO A 560 -39.78 63.02 -14.81
N MET A 561 -40.23 64.26 -15.04
CA MET A 561 -39.89 65.38 -14.16
C MET A 561 -40.51 65.20 -12.78
N ALA A 562 -39.68 65.33 -11.75
CA ALA A 562 -40.18 65.63 -10.41
C ALA A 562 -40.79 67.04 -10.40
N ASP A 563 -41.83 67.21 -9.60
CA ASP A 563 -42.68 68.41 -9.62
C ASP A 563 -41.89 69.69 -9.25
N GLY A 564 -42.20 70.79 -9.94
CA GLY A 564 -41.65 72.12 -9.62
C GLY A 564 -40.29 72.51 -10.21
N ASN A 565 -40.20 72.66 -11.55
CA ASN A 565 -39.49 73.79 -12.17
C ASN A 565 -39.86 73.93 -13.65
N ARG A 566 -40.80 74.84 -13.93
CA ARG A 566 -41.06 75.35 -15.28
C ARG A 566 -39.90 76.26 -15.69
N CYS A 567 -39.39 76.11 -16.91
CA CYS A 567 -38.53 77.12 -17.53
C CYS A 567 -39.39 78.30 -18.00
N ASP A 568 -39.98 79.05 -17.06
CA ASP A 568 -40.77 80.25 -17.37
C ASP A 568 -39.95 81.51 -17.06
N GLU A 569 -39.89 82.39 -18.07
CA GLU A 569 -39.73 83.85 -18.02
C GLU A 569 -38.61 84.49 -17.16
N VAL A 570 -37.56 84.97 -17.84
CA VAL A 570 -37.00 86.31 -17.60
C VAL A 570 -36.74 86.96 -18.97
N ASP A 571 -37.36 88.12 -19.21
CA ASP A 571 -37.12 89.00 -20.38
C ASP A 571 -35.68 89.56 -20.43
#